data_AF-A0A3S4TRJ6-F1
#
_entry.id   AF-A0A3S4TRJ6-F1
#
_cell.length_a   1.000
_cell.length_b   1.000
_cell.length_c   1.000
_cell.angle_alpha   90.00
_cell.angle_beta   90.00
_cell.angle_gamma   90.00
#
_symmetry.space_group_name_H-M   'P 1'
#
loop_
_entity.id
_entity.type
_entity.pdbx_description
1 polymer ?
#
loop_
_entity_poly.entity_id
_entity_poly.type
_entity_poly.pdbx_seq_one_letter_code
_entity_poly.pdbx_strand_id
1 'polypeptide(L)'
;MEMTAGPGLGDSLAIVPNTQGVRRNVPPAGGNVQDFVASVDFTVAGLNQPFGPRKTGTVGGVDVFLGEVCTDASGRLVVLGGEGKSQSWVAPAPRLEDYLNNPGWFDDVADGPVDATITIAGQPGAVPVNEGAWVVIGPPDFAPDVVPIVSLYDIM
;
A
#
# COMPACT_ATOMS: atom_id res chain seq x y z
N MET A 1 29.88 38.16 4.67
CA MET A 1 30.39 37.52 3.44
C MET A 1 29.18 37.23 2.59
N GLU A 2 28.80 38.19 1.75
CA GLU A 2 27.72 38.01 0.78
C GLU A 2 28.17 37.01 -0.28
N MET A 3 27.37 35.99 -0.52
CA MET A 3 27.43 35.21 -1.77
C MET A 3 26.11 35.43 -2.50
N THR A 4 26.19 36.21 -3.56
CA THR A 4 25.15 36.46 -4.55
C THR A 4 24.83 35.15 -5.30
N ALA A 5 23.56 34.76 -5.34
CA ALA A 5 23.08 33.66 -6.17
C ALA A 5 23.04 34.10 -7.65
N GLY A 6 23.70 33.34 -8.52
CA GLY A 6 23.69 33.55 -9.97
C GLY A 6 22.34 33.15 -10.61
N PRO A 7 22.06 33.61 -11.85
CA PRO A 7 20.76 33.40 -12.48
C PRO A 7 20.68 32.06 -13.23
N GLY A 8 19.53 31.40 -13.14
CA GLY A 8 18.97 30.57 -14.21
C GLY A 8 19.14 29.06 -14.10
N LEU A 9 18.15 28.39 -13.51
CA LEU A 9 17.51 27.21 -14.12
C LEU A 9 16.00 27.48 -14.05
N GLY A 10 15.36 27.57 -15.21
CA GLY A 10 13.98 28.03 -15.36
C GLY A 10 12.96 27.09 -14.72
N ASP A 11 11.94 27.68 -14.07
CA ASP A 11 10.60 27.15 -13.74
C ASP A 11 10.44 25.62 -13.58
N SER A 12 11.38 24.96 -12.91
CA SER A 12 11.27 23.56 -12.55
C SER A 12 10.62 23.48 -11.17
N LEU A 13 9.32 23.21 -11.16
CA LEU A 13 8.52 22.71 -10.03
C LEU A 13 8.91 23.30 -8.67
N ALA A 14 8.41 24.52 -8.38
CA ALA A 14 8.49 25.07 -7.05
C ALA A 14 7.87 24.10 -6.03
N ILE A 15 8.69 23.64 -5.09
CA ILE A 15 8.30 22.84 -3.93
C ILE A 15 7.26 23.64 -3.15
N VAL A 16 6.02 23.16 -3.12
CA VAL A 16 4.99 23.73 -2.27
C VAL A 16 5.23 23.17 -0.86
N PRO A 17 5.50 24.01 0.16
CA PRO A 17 5.59 23.56 1.55
C PRO A 17 4.34 22.77 1.92
N ASN A 18 4.44 21.80 2.84
CA ASN A 18 3.31 21.00 3.36
C ASN A 18 2.07 21.88 3.66
N THR A 19 1.24 22.08 2.65
CA THR A 19 0.09 22.96 2.70
C THR A 19 -1.08 22.02 2.93
N GLN A 20 -1.55 22.00 4.17
CA GLN A 20 -2.73 21.25 4.57
C GLN A 20 -3.86 21.43 3.54
N GLY A 21 -4.38 20.34 3.00
CA GLY A 21 -5.53 20.35 2.08
C GLY A 21 -5.22 20.30 0.58
N VAL A 22 -3.96 20.17 0.15
CA VAL A 22 -3.59 19.98 -1.26
C VAL A 22 -3.37 18.49 -1.58
N ARG A 23 -3.79 18.03 -2.77
CA ARG A 23 -3.53 16.66 -3.24
C ARG A 23 -2.02 16.40 -3.38
N ARG A 24 -1.55 15.23 -2.95
CA ARG A 24 -0.14 14.79 -3.10
C ARG A 24 0.31 14.77 -4.56
N ASN A 25 -0.50 14.20 -5.43
CA ASN A 25 -0.28 14.16 -6.87
C ASN A 25 -1.44 14.86 -7.58
N VAL A 26 -1.10 15.70 -8.56
CA VAL A 26 -2.07 16.31 -9.48
C VAL A 26 -1.93 15.59 -10.81
N PRO A 27 -2.98 14.92 -11.31
CA PRO A 27 -2.89 14.27 -12.61
C PRO A 27 -2.67 15.33 -13.71
N PRO A 28 -1.95 14.99 -14.80
CA PRO A 28 -1.86 15.86 -15.96
C PRO A 28 -3.26 16.16 -16.52
N ALA A 29 -3.38 17.20 -17.35
CA ALA A 29 -4.66 17.55 -17.96
C ALA A 29 -5.25 16.34 -18.73
N GLY A 30 -6.42 15.87 -18.30
CA GLY A 30 -7.09 14.68 -18.83
C GLY A 30 -6.70 13.35 -18.18
N GLY A 31 -5.78 13.33 -17.21
CA GLY A 31 -5.41 12.15 -16.42
C GLY A 31 -6.36 11.86 -15.25
N ASN A 32 -6.32 10.63 -14.73
CA ASN A 32 -7.20 10.18 -13.65
C ASN A 32 -6.42 10.01 -12.34
N VAL A 33 -6.99 10.42 -11.22
CA VAL A 33 -6.39 10.16 -9.90
C VAL A 33 -6.35 8.68 -9.54
N GLN A 34 -7.23 7.87 -10.13
CA GLN A 34 -7.22 6.42 -9.95
C GLN A 34 -5.97 5.77 -10.54
N ASP A 35 -5.28 6.45 -11.46
CA ASP A 35 -3.99 6.00 -11.99
C ASP A 35 -2.89 6.01 -10.90
N PHE A 36 -3.15 6.65 -9.75
CA PHE A 36 -2.23 6.71 -8.60
C PHE A 36 -2.61 5.76 -7.47
N VAL A 37 -3.51 4.80 -7.72
CA VAL A 37 -3.96 3.81 -6.74
C VAL A 37 -3.72 2.41 -7.32
N ALA A 38 -2.88 1.61 -6.65
CA ALA A 38 -2.78 0.19 -6.93
C ALA A 38 -3.77 -0.58 -6.05
N SER A 39 -4.45 -1.56 -6.64
CA SER A 39 -5.29 -2.51 -5.92
C SER A 39 -5.13 -3.92 -6.49
N VAL A 40 -5.27 -4.91 -5.63
CA VAL A 40 -5.23 -6.34 -6.00
C VAL A 40 -6.25 -7.08 -5.15
N ASP A 41 -7.09 -7.88 -5.81
CA ASP A 41 -8.03 -8.77 -5.13
C ASP A 41 -7.46 -10.19 -5.01
N PHE A 42 -7.60 -10.76 -3.82
CA PHE A 42 -7.21 -12.14 -3.53
C PHE A 42 -8.42 -12.99 -3.17
N THR A 43 -8.39 -14.26 -3.57
CA THR A 43 -9.38 -15.25 -3.18
C THR A 43 -8.67 -16.59 -3.03
N VAL A 44 -8.85 -17.23 -1.88
CA VAL A 44 -8.26 -18.53 -1.56
C VAL A 44 -9.26 -19.33 -0.74
N ALA A 45 -9.33 -20.64 -0.94
CA ALA A 45 -10.28 -21.51 -0.25
C ALA A 45 -9.73 -22.93 -0.06
N GLY A 46 -10.08 -23.55 1.06
CA GLY A 46 -9.65 -24.91 1.39
C GLY A 46 -8.42 -24.95 2.30
N LEU A 47 -7.96 -26.17 2.57
CA LEU A 47 -6.82 -26.44 3.47
C LEU A 47 -5.51 -26.43 2.67
N ASN A 48 -4.42 -25.98 3.30
CA ASN A 48 -3.06 -26.01 2.76
C ASN A 48 -2.95 -25.46 1.33
N GLN A 49 -3.67 -24.39 1.01
CA GLN A 49 -3.51 -23.78 -0.30
C GLN A 49 -2.17 -23.03 -0.32
N PRO A 50 -1.31 -23.27 -1.32
CA PRO A 50 -0.07 -22.51 -1.46
C PRO A 50 -0.37 -21.07 -1.90
N PHE A 51 0.65 -20.22 -1.85
CA PHE A 51 0.57 -18.91 -2.51
C PHE A 51 0.29 -19.11 -4.00
N GLY A 52 -0.67 -18.33 -4.51
CA GLY A 52 -1.06 -18.34 -5.91
C GLY A 52 -0.03 -17.66 -6.83
N PRO A 53 -0.36 -17.48 -8.11
CA PRO A 53 0.45 -16.68 -9.01
C PRO A 53 0.63 -15.26 -8.48
N ARG A 54 1.82 -14.68 -8.70
CA ARG A 54 2.11 -13.28 -8.35
C ARG A 54 1.09 -12.36 -9.02
N LYS A 55 0.44 -11.51 -8.23
CA LYS A 55 -0.48 -10.47 -8.69
C LYS A 55 0.09 -9.09 -8.40
N THR A 56 -0.12 -8.15 -9.31
CA THR A 56 0.33 -6.76 -9.17
C THR A 56 -0.82 -5.81 -9.46
N GLY A 57 -0.88 -4.72 -8.72
CA GLY A 57 -1.61 -3.52 -9.12
C GLY A 57 -0.70 -2.64 -9.97
N THR A 58 -1.15 -1.44 -10.32
CA THR A 58 -0.36 -0.51 -11.10
C THR A 58 -0.49 0.91 -10.55
N VAL A 59 0.63 1.63 -10.44
CA VAL A 59 0.66 3.07 -10.13
C VAL A 59 1.41 3.78 -11.24
N GLY A 60 0.77 4.74 -11.91
CA GLY A 60 1.38 5.52 -12.99
C GLY A 60 1.93 4.66 -14.14
N GLY A 61 1.35 3.48 -14.37
CA GLY A 61 1.82 2.52 -15.38
C GLY A 61 2.95 1.58 -14.92
N VAL A 62 3.38 1.64 -13.65
CA VAL A 62 4.39 0.75 -13.08
C VAL A 62 3.72 -0.32 -12.21
N ASP A 63 4.10 -1.59 -12.40
CA ASP A 63 3.57 -2.70 -11.62
C ASP A 63 4.03 -2.65 -10.16
N VAL A 64 3.09 -2.86 -9.24
CA VAL A 64 3.31 -2.86 -7.79
C VAL A 64 2.81 -4.15 -7.19
N PHE A 65 3.69 -4.88 -6.52
CA PHE A 65 3.33 -6.09 -5.79
C PHE A 65 2.92 -5.71 -4.37
N LEU A 66 1.63 -5.90 -4.04
CA LEU A 66 1.07 -5.51 -2.74
C LEU A 66 1.03 -6.66 -1.72
N GLY A 67 1.40 -7.87 -2.14
CA GLY A 67 1.44 -9.04 -1.28
C GLY A 67 0.85 -10.29 -1.92
N GLU A 68 0.67 -11.31 -1.09
CA GLU A 68 0.15 -12.61 -1.49
C GLU A 68 -0.55 -13.31 -0.32
N VAL A 69 -1.45 -14.24 -0.64
CA VAL A 69 -2.24 -14.97 0.36
C VAL A 69 -2.19 -16.47 0.14
N CYS A 70 -2.31 -17.23 1.23
CA CYS A 70 -2.40 -18.67 1.22
C CYS A 70 -3.30 -19.17 2.37
N THR A 71 -3.51 -20.48 2.48
CA THR A 71 -4.17 -21.05 3.67
C THR A 71 -3.32 -22.13 4.34
N ASP A 72 -3.34 -22.14 5.67
CA ASP A 72 -2.64 -23.16 6.44
C ASP A 72 -3.39 -24.51 6.47
N ALA A 73 -2.86 -25.47 7.22
CA ALA A 73 -3.45 -26.81 7.37
C ALA A 73 -4.82 -26.82 8.05
N SER A 74 -5.18 -25.75 8.75
CA SER A 74 -6.48 -25.57 9.40
C SER A 74 -7.44 -24.71 8.57
N GLY A 75 -7.04 -24.27 7.37
CA GLY A 75 -7.83 -23.39 6.51
C GLY A 75 -7.83 -21.93 6.98
N ARG A 76 -6.89 -21.53 7.85
CA ARG A 76 -6.72 -20.12 8.24
C ARG A 76 -6.06 -19.35 7.11
N LEU A 77 -6.57 -18.16 6.83
CA LEU A 77 -5.95 -17.23 5.89
C LEU A 77 -4.60 -16.76 6.44
N VAL A 78 -3.57 -16.82 5.61
CA VAL A 78 -2.26 -16.21 5.86
C VAL A 78 -2.05 -15.13 4.80
N VAL A 79 -1.69 -13.93 5.24
CA VAL A 79 -1.43 -12.77 4.37
C VAL A 79 0.01 -12.33 4.56
N LEU A 80 0.73 -12.17 3.46
CA LEU A 80 2.05 -11.54 3.42
C LEU A 80 1.94 -10.22 2.65
N GLY A 81 2.60 -9.18 3.16
CA GLY A 81 2.64 -7.87 2.53
C GLY A 81 3.61 -7.79 1.34
N GLY A 82 3.83 -6.57 0.86
CA GLY A 82 4.81 -6.25 -0.19
C GLY A 82 6.26 -6.57 0.19
N GLU A 83 7.17 -6.22 -0.71
CA GLU A 83 8.61 -6.51 -0.61
C GLU A 83 9.42 -5.35 0.01
N GLY A 84 8.75 -4.28 0.46
CA GLY A 84 9.37 -3.06 0.97
C GLY A 84 9.96 -2.19 -0.14
N LYS A 85 9.34 -2.19 -1.32
CA LYS A 85 9.78 -1.42 -2.49
C LYS A 85 9.11 -0.05 -2.56
N SER A 86 9.92 0.99 -2.52
CA SER A 86 9.52 2.36 -2.86
C SER A 86 10.14 2.79 -4.19
N GLN A 87 9.33 3.29 -5.11
CA GLN A 87 9.76 3.62 -6.48
C GLN A 87 9.04 4.88 -7.00
N SER A 88 9.50 5.40 -8.13
CA SER A 88 8.83 6.47 -8.86
C SER A 88 8.31 5.97 -10.19
N TRP A 89 7.10 6.40 -10.58
CA TRP A 89 6.58 6.18 -11.94
C TRP A 89 7.05 7.25 -12.94
N VAL A 90 7.85 8.22 -12.49
CA VAL A 90 8.43 9.28 -13.32
C VAL A 90 9.89 8.94 -13.63
N ALA A 91 10.32 9.20 -14.87
CA ALA A 91 11.69 9.00 -15.33
C ALA A 91 12.30 10.32 -15.87
N PRO A 92 13.44 10.79 -15.33
CA PRO A 92 14.14 10.25 -14.17
C PRO A 92 13.35 10.44 -12.87
N ALA A 93 13.59 9.58 -11.87
CA ALA A 93 12.94 9.69 -10.57
C ALA A 93 13.26 11.04 -9.91
N PRO A 94 12.23 11.79 -9.44
CA PRO A 94 12.45 13.03 -8.68
C PRO A 94 13.21 12.77 -7.39
N ARG A 95 14.00 13.75 -6.93
CA ARG A 95 14.67 13.66 -5.63
C ARG A 95 13.62 13.65 -4.50
N LEU A 96 13.88 12.86 -3.46
CA LEU A 96 13.12 12.91 -2.22
C LEU A 96 13.61 14.12 -1.41
N GLU A 97 12.73 15.12 -1.24
CA GLU A 97 13.07 16.39 -0.59
C GLU A 97 12.18 16.68 0.62
N ASP A 98 11.09 15.93 0.79
CA ASP A 98 10.17 16.02 1.92
C ASP A 98 10.03 14.66 2.61
N TYR A 99 9.77 14.67 3.92
CA TYR A 99 9.65 13.43 4.70
C TYR A 99 8.30 12.71 4.47
N LEU A 100 7.29 13.40 3.94
CA LEU A 100 5.91 12.92 3.83
C LEU A 100 5.37 12.96 2.40
N ASN A 101 5.53 14.09 1.71
CA ASN A 101 4.86 14.36 0.43
C ASN A 101 5.88 14.43 -0.71
N ASN A 102 6.04 13.31 -1.42
CA ASN A 102 6.93 13.20 -2.56
C ASN A 102 6.12 12.89 -3.83
N PRO A 103 5.76 13.90 -4.64
CA PRO A 103 5.02 13.67 -5.88
C PRO A 103 5.80 12.78 -6.84
N GLY A 104 5.10 11.91 -7.57
CA GLY A 104 5.76 10.96 -8.47
C GLY A 104 6.23 9.67 -7.81
N TRP A 105 6.08 9.51 -6.50
CA TRP A 105 6.54 8.34 -5.72
C TRP A 105 5.40 7.50 -5.16
N PHE A 106 5.64 6.19 -5.05
CA PHE A 106 4.79 5.20 -4.41
C PHE A 106 5.63 4.19 -3.62
N ASP A 107 4.96 3.45 -2.74
CA ASP A 107 5.49 2.28 -2.06
C ASP A 107 4.51 1.10 -2.19
N ASP A 108 4.83 -0.02 -1.54
CA ASP A 108 4.01 -1.23 -1.47
C ASP A 108 3.35 -1.43 -0.10
N VAL A 109 3.16 -0.33 0.65
CA VAL A 109 2.31 -0.30 1.85
C VAL A 109 0.86 -0.41 1.40
N ALA A 110 0.07 -1.26 2.06
CA ALA A 110 -1.29 -1.54 1.66
C ALA A 110 -2.18 -1.89 2.86
N ASP A 111 -3.48 -1.70 2.67
CA ASP A 111 -4.53 -2.14 3.59
C ASP A 111 -5.78 -2.54 2.80
N GLY A 112 -6.68 -3.29 3.42
CA GLY A 112 -7.92 -3.67 2.76
C GLY A 112 -8.85 -4.58 3.56
N PRO A 113 -10.11 -4.71 3.11
CA PRO A 113 -11.11 -5.55 3.74
C PRO A 113 -10.82 -7.03 3.54
N VAL A 114 -11.23 -7.84 4.52
CA VAL A 114 -11.23 -9.30 4.44
C VAL A 114 -12.62 -9.83 4.74
N ASP A 115 -13.20 -10.47 3.73
CA ASP A 115 -14.48 -11.17 3.83
C ASP A 115 -14.27 -12.68 3.68
N ALA A 116 -15.16 -13.46 4.28
CA ALA A 116 -15.10 -14.91 4.24
C ALA A 116 -16.49 -15.55 4.08
N THR A 117 -16.49 -16.75 3.51
CA THR A 117 -17.65 -17.64 3.49
C THR A 117 -17.24 -18.99 4.05
N ILE A 118 -18.13 -19.62 4.82
CA ILE A 118 -17.91 -20.93 5.43
C ILE A 118 -18.87 -21.95 4.83
N THR A 119 -18.38 -23.18 4.60
CA THR A 119 -19.24 -24.32 4.25
C THR A 119 -19.22 -25.30 5.41
N ILE A 120 -20.40 -25.59 5.96
CA ILE A 120 -20.56 -26.48 7.12
C ILE A 120 -21.04 -27.85 6.65
N ALA A 121 -20.37 -28.91 7.09
CA ALA A 121 -20.73 -30.27 6.71
C ALA A 121 -22.19 -30.59 7.11
N GLY A 122 -22.97 -31.11 6.15
CA GLY A 122 -24.39 -31.41 6.35
C GLY A 122 -25.33 -30.21 6.22
N GLN A 123 -24.81 -29.00 5.97
CA GLN A 123 -25.63 -27.84 5.63
C GLN A 123 -25.51 -27.52 4.14
N PRO A 124 -26.63 -27.22 3.46
CA PRO A 124 -26.60 -26.81 2.06
C PRO A 124 -26.10 -25.37 1.93
N GLY A 125 -25.10 -25.17 1.07
CA GLY A 125 -24.60 -23.86 0.67
C GLY A 125 -23.48 -23.30 1.55
N ALA A 126 -22.89 -22.21 1.05
CA ALA A 126 -21.92 -21.42 1.80
C ALA A 126 -22.64 -20.31 2.57
N VAL A 127 -22.23 -20.09 3.80
CA VAL A 127 -22.76 -19.05 4.68
C VAL A 127 -21.73 -17.91 4.76
N PRO A 128 -22.10 -16.65 4.47
CA PRO A 128 -21.19 -15.52 4.64
C PRO A 128 -20.90 -15.30 6.12
N VAL A 129 -19.66 -14.93 6.44
CA VAL A 129 -19.30 -14.43 7.76
C VAL A 129 -19.83 -13.00 7.87
N ASN A 130 -20.63 -12.73 8.90
CA ASN A 130 -21.30 -11.44 9.05
C ASN A 130 -20.36 -10.31 9.52
N GLU A 131 -19.23 -10.67 10.13
CA GLU A 131 -18.22 -9.73 10.62
C GLU A 131 -16.98 -9.82 9.73
N GLY A 132 -16.77 -8.80 8.90
CA GLY A 132 -15.55 -8.65 8.12
C GLY A 132 -14.38 -8.23 9.01
N ALA A 133 -13.17 -8.42 8.50
CA ALA A 133 -11.94 -7.92 9.12
C ALA A 133 -11.25 -6.89 8.20
N TRP A 134 -10.17 -6.28 8.69
CA TRP A 134 -9.30 -5.40 7.92
C TRP A 134 -7.84 -5.81 8.13
N VAL A 135 -7.06 -5.85 7.07
CA VAL A 135 -5.61 -6.09 7.13
C VAL A 135 -4.89 -4.78 6.85
N VAL A 136 -3.82 -4.53 7.60
CA VAL A 136 -2.92 -3.40 7.40
C VAL A 136 -1.49 -3.95 7.32
N ILE A 137 -0.77 -3.61 6.25
CA ILE A 137 0.65 -3.91 6.07
C ILE A 137 1.43 -2.66 6.42
N GLY A 138 2.25 -2.73 7.47
CA GLY A 138 3.12 -1.63 7.90
C GLY A 138 4.59 -1.87 7.57
N PRO A 139 5.45 -0.86 7.86
CA PRO A 139 6.90 -1.04 7.86
C PRO A 139 7.36 -2.15 8.82
N PRO A 140 8.57 -2.72 8.64
CA PRO A 140 9.09 -3.74 9.54
C PRO A 140 9.20 -3.26 11.00
N ASP A 141 8.84 -4.13 11.93
CA ASP A 141 9.20 -3.97 13.33
C ASP A 141 10.64 -4.44 13.55
N PHE A 142 11.56 -3.47 13.64
CA PHE A 142 12.98 -3.74 13.84
C PHE A 142 13.33 -4.11 15.29
N ALA A 143 12.41 -3.98 16.24
CA ALA A 143 12.61 -4.35 17.64
C ALA A 143 11.34 -4.98 18.26
N PRO A 144 10.96 -6.20 17.86
CA PRO A 144 9.68 -6.81 18.25
C PRO A 144 9.46 -7.01 19.75
N ASP A 145 10.55 -7.11 20.52
CA ASP A 145 10.49 -7.25 21.98
C ASP A 145 10.31 -5.90 22.70
N VAL A 146 10.35 -4.78 21.98
CA VAL A 146 10.21 -3.42 22.53
C VAL A 146 8.80 -2.91 22.27
N VAL A 147 7.95 -3.06 23.29
CA VAL A 147 6.54 -2.63 23.22
C VAL A 147 6.46 -1.09 23.37
N PRO A 148 5.71 -0.39 22.51
CA PRO A 148 5.49 1.05 22.65
C PRO A 148 4.70 1.38 23.93
N ILE A 149 4.94 2.56 24.51
CA ILE A 149 4.25 3.01 25.74
C ILE A 149 2.73 3.12 25.54
N VAL A 150 2.32 3.51 24.33
CA VAL A 150 0.91 3.54 23.89
C VAL A 150 0.86 2.81 22.56
N SER A 151 0.13 1.70 22.53
CA SER A 151 -0.08 0.87 21.34
C SER A 151 -1.34 1.31 20.58
N LEU A 152 -1.48 0.86 19.33
CA LEU A 152 -2.75 1.04 18.60
C LEU A 152 -3.92 0.39 19.35
N TYR A 153 -3.67 -0.69 20.09
CA TYR A 153 -4.69 -1.35 20.92
C TYR A 153 -5.21 -0.46 22.06
N ASP A 154 -4.36 0.40 22.64
CA ASP A 154 -4.78 1.28 23.74
C ASP A 154 -5.71 2.42 23.29
N ILE A 155 -5.76 2.72 21.99
CA ILE A 155 -6.53 3.82 21.41
C ILE A 155 -7.73 3.35 20.58
N MET A 156 -8.01 2.05 20.54
CA MET A 156 -9.22 1.45 19.94
C MET A 156 -10.29 1.24 21.00
#